data_AF-A0A534QDJ2-F1
#
_entry.id   AF-A0A534QDJ2-F1
#
_cell.length_a   1.000
_cell.length_b   1.000
_cell.length_c   1.000
_cell.angle_alpha   90.00
_cell.angle_beta   90.00
_cell.angle_gamma   90.00
#
_symmetry.space_group_name_H-M   'P 1'
#
loop_
_entity.id
_entity.type
_entity.pdbx_description
1 polymer ?
#
loop_
_entity_poly.entity_id
_entity_poly.type
_entity_poly.pdbx_seq_one_letter_code
_entity_poly.pdbx_strand_id
1 'polypeptide(L)'
;MIMQKGNPSNAQADAGHHYVLLVRPGTLQTVAVQEANATNGAYQFNFTNVSPGDYILVAGTDSDGDTKICDPGEACGAFPTTESAEAITVDSDRAGLQFVTGFAVDVGAAAASAAAERTGYSIEVGGTPDTP
;
A
#
# COMPACT_ATOMS: atom_id res chain seq x y z
N MET A 1 -7.50 -22.05 29.33
CA MET A 1 -7.57 -22.70 28.00
C MET A 1 -7.32 -21.61 26.98
N ILE A 2 -6.22 -21.68 26.23
CA ILE A 2 -5.96 -20.75 25.12
C ILE A 2 -6.34 -21.49 23.85
N MET A 3 -7.35 -20.99 23.14
CA MET A 3 -7.78 -21.50 21.83
C MET A 3 -7.35 -20.49 20.78
N GLN A 4 -6.35 -20.83 19.96
CA GLN A 4 -6.06 -20.10 18.73
C GLN A 4 -6.91 -20.70 17.61
N LYS A 5 -7.81 -19.90 17.03
CA LYS A 5 -8.66 -20.30 15.91
C LYS A 5 -7.98 -19.84 14.61
N GLY A 6 -7.49 -20.77 13.81
CA GLY A 6 -7.08 -20.56 12.41
C GLY A 6 -7.03 -21.94 11.75
N ASN A 7 -7.43 -22.20 10.51
CA ASN A 7 -7.75 -21.38 9.35
C ASN A 7 -8.79 -22.23 8.57
N PRO A 8 -10.04 -21.82 8.28
CA PRO A 8 -10.85 -22.60 7.37
C PRO A 8 -10.14 -22.50 6.01
N SER A 9 -9.89 -23.61 5.33
CA SER A 9 -9.15 -23.70 4.07
C SER A 9 -9.76 -22.90 2.89
N ASN A 10 -10.75 -22.05 3.18
CA ASN A 10 -11.48 -21.13 2.30
C ASN A 10 -11.59 -19.71 2.89
N ALA A 11 -10.91 -19.36 3.99
CA ALA A 11 -10.80 -17.97 4.42
C ALA A 11 -9.92 -17.24 3.41
N GLN A 12 -10.57 -16.51 2.52
CA GLN A 12 -9.87 -15.58 1.65
C GLN A 12 -9.26 -14.47 2.48
N ALA A 13 -8.01 -14.14 2.19
CA ALA A 13 -7.30 -13.09 2.88
C ALA A 13 -8.07 -11.78 2.68
N ASP A 14 -8.53 -11.18 3.77
CA ASP A 14 -9.17 -9.88 3.76
C ASP A 14 -8.53 -9.07 4.88
N ALA A 15 -7.66 -8.15 4.47
CA ALA A 15 -6.99 -7.22 5.34
C ALA A 15 -7.80 -5.91 5.51
N GLY A 16 -9.07 -5.88 5.10
CA GLY A 16 -9.93 -4.71 5.16
C GLY A 16 -9.90 -3.86 3.88
N HIS A 17 -10.53 -2.70 3.94
CA HIS A 17 -10.61 -1.75 2.84
C HIS A 17 -9.22 -1.20 2.49
N HIS A 18 -8.81 -1.31 1.23
CA HIS A 18 -7.51 -0.86 0.76
C HIS A 18 -7.63 0.39 -0.11
N TYR A 19 -6.67 1.29 0.07
CA TYR A 19 -6.38 2.37 -0.85
C TYR A 19 -5.14 1.99 -1.65
N VAL A 20 -5.23 2.11 -2.97
CA VAL A 20 -4.12 1.96 -3.90
C VAL A 20 -3.78 3.35 -4.43
N LEU A 21 -2.53 3.75 -4.27
CA LEU A 21 -2.05 5.09 -4.58
C LEU A 21 -1.01 5.04 -5.70
N LEU A 22 -1.14 5.95 -6.65
CA LEU A 22 -0.03 6.36 -7.51
C LEU A 22 0.62 7.60 -6.90
N VAL A 23 1.89 7.51 -6.55
CA VAL A 23 2.64 8.60 -5.94
C VAL A 23 3.85 8.99 -6.79
N ARG A 24 4.30 10.24 -6.72
CA ARG A 24 5.50 10.69 -7.46
C ARG A 24 6.78 10.15 -6.81
N PRO A 25 7.79 9.69 -7.56
CA PRO A 25 9.09 9.39 -6.96
C PRO A 25 9.71 10.64 -6.34
N GLY A 26 10.42 10.47 -5.22
CA GLY A 26 11.12 11.54 -4.50
C GLY A 26 10.23 12.37 -3.57
N THR A 27 9.13 12.95 -4.06
CA THR A 27 8.19 13.71 -3.20
C THR A 27 7.12 12.83 -2.58
N LEU A 28 6.80 11.72 -3.26
CA LEU A 28 5.81 10.72 -2.87
C LEU A 28 4.44 11.35 -2.63
N GLN A 29 4.20 12.43 -3.37
CA GLN A 29 2.92 13.10 -3.47
C GLN A 29 1.92 12.21 -4.20
N THR A 30 0.73 12.05 -3.64
CA THR A 30 -0.34 11.27 -4.24
C THR A 30 -0.89 11.97 -5.49
N VAL A 31 -0.96 11.24 -6.59
CA VAL A 31 -1.44 11.72 -7.90
C VAL A 31 -2.79 11.12 -8.23
N ALA A 32 -3.01 9.87 -7.86
CA ALA A 32 -4.29 9.20 -8.03
C ALA A 32 -4.50 8.17 -6.92
N VAL A 33 -5.76 7.90 -6.63
CA VAL A 33 -6.23 7.02 -5.56
C VAL A 33 -7.28 6.10 -6.15
N GLN A 34 -7.19 4.82 -5.80
CA GLN A 34 -8.22 3.84 -6.12
C GLN A 34 -8.54 3.04 -4.86
N GLU A 35 -9.81 2.99 -4.50
CA GLU A 35 -10.30 2.14 -3.43
C GLU A 35 -10.50 0.70 -3.95
N ALA A 36 -10.16 -0.28 -3.12
CA ALA A 36 -10.29 -1.69 -3.43
C ALA A 36 -10.76 -2.48 -2.20
N ASN A 37 -11.69 -3.39 -2.41
CA ASN A 37 -12.10 -4.38 -1.41
C ASN A 37 -11.60 -5.76 -1.82
N ALA A 38 -11.36 -6.63 -0.83
CA ALA A 38 -10.91 -7.98 -1.10
C ALA A 38 -11.96 -8.75 -1.90
N THR A 39 -11.55 -9.31 -3.03
CA THR A 39 -12.33 -10.27 -3.81
C THR A 39 -11.48 -11.51 -4.01
N ASN A 40 -11.89 -12.63 -3.40
CA ASN A 40 -11.11 -13.87 -3.40
C ASN A 40 -9.66 -13.74 -2.92
N GLY A 41 -9.40 -12.87 -1.94
CA GLY A 41 -8.04 -12.66 -1.42
C GLY A 41 -7.19 -11.69 -2.21
N ALA A 42 -7.75 -11.06 -3.24
CA ALA A 42 -7.05 -10.11 -4.10
C ALA A 42 -7.76 -8.76 -4.12
N TYR A 43 -6.95 -7.71 -4.22
CA TYR A 43 -7.39 -6.33 -4.35
C TYR A 43 -7.17 -5.88 -5.79
N GLN A 44 -8.24 -5.70 -6.54
CA GLN A 44 -8.17 -5.25 -7.93
C GLN A 44 -8.17 -3.72 -7.98
N PHE A 45 -7.32 -3.15 -8.82
CA PHE A 45 -7.24 -1.72 -9.05
C PHE A 45 -7.13 -1.44 -10.55
N ASN A 46 -7.63 -0.28 -10.96
CA ASN A 46 -7.52 0.20 -12.33
C ASN A 46 -7.50 1.73 -12.33
N PHE A 47 -6.39 2.32 -12.77
CA PHE A 47 -6.28 3.76 -12.92
C PHE A 47 -6.58 4.16 -14.36
N THR A 48 -7.42 5.17 -14.55
CA THR A 48 -7.73 5.74 -15.86
C THR A 48 -7.27 7.20 -15.93
N ASN A 49 -6.91 7.68 -17.12
CA ASN A 49 -6.52 9.08 -17.36
C ASN A 49 -5.28 9.53 -16.56
N VAL A 50 -4.35 8.61 -16.27
CA VAL A 50 -3.06 8.94 -15.66
C VAL A 50 -2.20 9.65 -16.70
N SER A 51 -1.64 10.81 -16.33
CA SER A 51 -0.72 11.53 -17.21
C SER A 51 0.58 10.75 -17.40
N PRO A 52 1.28 10.88 -18.54
CA PRO A 52 2.57 10.25 -18.70
C PRO A 52 3.60 10.75 -17.66
N GLY A 53 4.39 9.84 -17.10
CA GLY A 53 5.39 10.14 -16.07
C GLY A 53 5.81 8.91 -15.27
N ASP A 54 6.73 9.11 -14.33
CA ASP A 54 7.18 8.06 -13.41
C ASP A 54 6.39 8.10 -12.10
N TYR A 55 6.00 6.92 -11.62
CA TYR A 55 5.17 6.75 -10.43
C TYR A 55 5.63 5.58 -9.58
N ILE A 56 5.41 5.66 -8.28
CA ILE A 56 5.49 4.50 -7.38
C ILE A 56 4.06 4.08 -7.07
N LEU A 57 3.82 2.76 -7.09
CA LEU A 57 2.53 2.17 -6.76
C LEU A 57 2.60 1.66 -5.32
N VAL A 58 1.70 2.16 -4.48
CA VAL A 58 1.61 1.83 -3.05
C VAL A 58 0.18 1.38 -2.75
N ALA A 59 -0.01 0.44 -1.84
CA ALA A 59 -1.33 0.11 -1.34
C ALA A 59 -1.30 -0.20 0.16
N GLY A 60 -2.41 0.09 0.83
CA GLY A 60 -2.55 -0.15 2.26
C GLY A 60 -3.93 0.20 2.79
N THR A 61 -4.14 -0.02 4.07
CA THR A 61 -5.38 0.30 4.78
C THR A 61 -5.25 1.63 5.51
N ASP A 62 -6.35 2.37 5.66
CA ASP A 62 -6.51 3.48 6.64
C ASP A 62 -7.43 2.94 7.75
N SER A 63 -6.85 2.23 8.71
CA SER A 63 -7.59 1.50 9.74
C SER A 63 -7.96 2.39 10.93
N ASP A 64 -7.23 3.48 11.16
CA ASP A 64 -7.47 4.42 12.25
C ASP A 64 -8.20 5.71 11.81
N GLY A 65 -8.36 5.93 10.50
CA GLY A 65 -9.23 6.94 9.91
C GLY A 65 -8.59 8.32 9.83
N ASP A 66 -7.27 8.40 9.73
CA ASP A 66 -6.54 9.66 9.67
C ASP A 66 -6.23 10.15 8.25
N THR A 67 -6.75 9.45 7.23
CA THR A 67 -6.53 9.70 5.80
C THR A 67 -5.12 9.36 5.31
N LYS A 68 -4.42 8.49 6.04
CA LYS A 68 -3.13 7.93 5.60
C LYS A 68 -3.20 6.42 5.62
N ILE A 69 -2.26 5.84 4.87
CA ILE A 69 -2.08 4.40 4.82
C ILE A 69 -0.63 4.06 5.14
N CYS A 70 -0.43 2.81 5.54
CA CYS A 70 0.88 2.26 5.90
C CYS A 70 1.43 2.78 7.22
N ASP A 71 0.57 3.26 8.11
CA ASP A 71 0.94 3.55 9.48
C ASP A 71 1.12 2.25 10.30
N PRO A 72 1.78 2.33 11.46
CA PRO A 72 2.02 1.16 12.28
C PRO A 72 0.74 0.41 12.65
N GLY A 73 0.67 -0.89 12.31
CA GLY A 73 -0.50 -1.73 12.52
C GLY A 73 -1.45 -1.82 11.32
N GLU A 74 -1.15 -1.10 10.25
CA GLU A 74 -1.89 -1.15 8.99
C GLU A 74 -1.27 -2.14 8.00
N ALA A 75 -2.09 -2.63 7.06
CA ALA A 75 -1.56 -3.35 5.93
C ALA A 75 -0.85 -2.37 5.00
N CYS A 76 0.34 -2.72 4.54
CA CYS A 76 1.11 -1.92 3.61
C CYS A 76 1.79 -2.78 2.54
N GLY A 77 1.94 -2.24 1.34
CA GLY A 77 2.65 -2.83 0.22
C GLY A 77 3.07 -1.78 -0.80
N ALA A 78 4.16 -2.03 -1.52
CA ALA A 78 4.58 -1.22 -2.65
C ALA A 78 5.07 -2.12 -3.79
N PHE A 79 5.00 -1.63 -5.02
CA PHE A 79 5.47 -2.36 -6.19
C PHE A 79 6.97 -2.14 -6.45
N PRO A 80 7.73 -3.18 -6.82
CA PRO A 80 7.36 -4.60 -6.77
C PRO A 80 7.26 -5.15 -5.34
N THR A 81 8.05 -4.59 -4.43
CA THR A 81 8.04 -4.90 -2.99
C THR A 81 8.30 -3.63 -2.18
N THR A 82 7.95 -3.62 -0.89
CA THR A 82 8.23 -2.48 0.01
C THR A 82 9.72 -2.22 0.20
N GLU A 83 10.53 -3.28 0.32
CA GLU A 83 11.98 -3.20 0.55
C GLU A 83 12.76 -2.74 -0.70
N SER A 84 12.16 -2.85 -1.87
CA SER A 84 12.78 -2.52 -3.16
C SER A 84 11.72 -1.94 -4.08
N ALA A 85 11.07 -0.87 -3.64
CA ALA A 85 10.06 -0.19 -4.44
C ALA A 85 10.72 0.47 -5.65
N GLU A 86 10.18 0.21 -6.84
CA GLU A 86 10.69 0.76 -8.09
C GLU A 86 9.63 1.62 -8.75
N ALA A 87 10.08 2.70 -9.41
CA ALA A 87 9.18 3.54 -10.18
C ALA A 87 8.75 2.81 -11.47
N ILE A 88 7.45 2.86 -11.76
CA ILE A 88 6.89 2.51 -13.06
C ILE A 88 6.82 3.76 -13.94
N THR A 89 7.32 3.65 -15.16
CA THR A 89 7.13 4.70 -16.18
C THR A 89 5.78 4.49 -16.87
N VAL A 90 4.89 5.46 -16.86
CA VAL A 90 3.63 5.42 -17.60
C VAL A 90 3.77 6.31 -18.83
N ASP A 91 3.81 5.70 -20.00
CA ASP A 91 3.84 6.35 -21.32
C ASP A 91 2.75 5.82 -22.26
N SER A 92 2.20 4.65 -21.93
CA SER A 92 1.01 4.02 -22.51
C SER A 92 0.26 3.20 -21.45
N ASP A 93 -0.86 2.58 -21.84
CA ASP A 93 -1.59 1.64 -20.97
C ASP A 93 -0.65 0.54 -20.43
N ARG A 94 -0.70 0.29 -19.12
CA ARG A 94 0.06 -0.77 -18.44
C ARG A 94 -0.89 -1.72 -17.74
N ALA A 95 -0.59 -3.01 -17.84
CA ALA A 95 -1.37 -4.08 -17.22
C ALA A 95 -0.43 -5.11 -16.56
N GLY A 96 -0.99 -5.98 -15.72
CA GLY A 96 -0.24 -7.08 -15.08
C GLY A 96 0.66 -6.65 -13.92
N LEU A 97 0.53 -5.43 -13.42
CA LEU A 97 1.21 -4.99 -12.20
C LEU A 97 0.58 -5.69 -10.99
N GLN A 98 1.40 -6.42 -10.24
CA GLN A 98 0.98 -7.22 -9.09
C GLN A 98 2.03 -7.08 -7.98
N PHE A 99 1.58 -6.90 -6.75
CA PHE A 99 2.39 -6.84 -5.55
C PHE A 99 1.54 -7.26 -4.35
N VAL A 100 2.20 -7.49 -3.21
CA VAL A 100 1.55 -7.97 -1.99
C VAL A 100 1.50 -6.86 -0.94
N THR A 101 0.42 -6.83 -0.17
CA THR A 101 0.32 -6.05 1.07
C THR A 101 0.47 -6.98 2.27
N GLY A 102 0.99 -6.45 3.38
CA GLY A 102 1.15 -7.19 4.62
C GLY A 102 1.23 -6.26 5.82
N PHE A 103 1.04 -6.82 7.01
CA PHE A 103 1.19 -6.10 8.26
C PHE A 103 2.63 -6.21 8.73
N ALA A 104 3.27 -5.08 9.04
CA ALA A 104 4.53 -5.10 9.76
C ALA A 104 4.28 -5.68 11.16
N VAL A 105 4.93 -6.80 11.48
CA VAL A 105 4.87 -7.41 12.81
C VAL A 105 6.18 -7.11 13.53
N ASP A 106 6.15 -6.14 14.45
CA ASP A 106 7.27 -5.88 15.35
C ASP A 106 7.39 -6.99 16.40
N VAL A 107 7.95 -8.13 16.01
CA VAL A 107 8.27 -9.24 16.93
C VAL A 107 9.68 -9.03 17.48
N GLY A 108 9.84 -8.00 18.33
CA GLY A 108 11.10 -7.73 19.04
C GLY A 108 12.20 -7.11 18.15
N ALA A 109 12.65 -5.92 18.53
CA ALA A 109 13.58 -5.07 17.79
C ALA A 109 14.84 -5.75 17.21
N ALA A 110 15.08 -5.57 15.90
CA ALA A 110 16.32 -5.10 15.26
C ALA A 110 16.33 -5.44 13.74
N ALA A 111 16.59 -4.40 12.91
CA ALA A 111 16.61 -4.37 11.43
C ALA A 111 15.21 -4.20 10.80
N ALA A 112 14.87 -3.10 10.12
CA ALA A 112 15.64 -2.47 9.07
C ALA A 112 15.68 -0.93 9.15
N SER A 113 16.90 -0.38 9.19
CA SER A 113 17.18 1.03 9.00
C SER A 113 17.33 1.30 7.51
N ALA A 114 16.27 1.85 6.88
CA ALA A 114 16.27 2.67 5.66
C ALA A 114 14.85 3.04 5.16
N ALA A 115 13.78 2.67 5.88
CA ALA A 115 12.41 3.17 5.69
C ALA A 115 11.78 3.67 7.01
N ALA A 116 12.62 3.97 8.02
CA ALA A 116 12.15 4.48 9.30
C ALA A 116 11.67 5.93 9.16
N GLU A 117 10.47 6.18 9.69
CA GLU A 117 9.79 7.48 9.84
C GLU A 117 9.17 8.10 8.59
N ARG A 118 8.46 7.29 7.79
CA ARG A 118 7.36 7.82 7.00
C ARG A 118 6.06 7.57 7.72
N THR A 119 5.65 8.55 8.53
CA THR A 119 4.23 8.89 8.72
C THR A 119 3.51 8.70 7.38
N GLY A 120 2.44 7.90 7.36
CA GLY A 120 1.90 7.20 6.20
C GLY A 120 1.70 7.99 4.89
N TYR A 121 1.27 7.28 3.84
CA TYR A 121 0.94 7.92 2.57
C TYR A 121 -0.45 8.55 2.64
N SER A 122 -0.51 9.87 2.44
CA SER A 122 -1.79 10.58 2.31
C SER A 122 -2.65 10.01 1.18
N ILE A 123 -3.89 9.63 1.47
CA ILE A 123 -4.88 9.23 0.45
C ILE A 123 -5.46 10.43 -0.28
N GLU A 124 -5.19 11.67 0.13
CA GLU A 124 -5.65 12.86 -0.58
C GLU A 124 -4.78 13.14 -1.82
N VAL A 125 -5.43 13.37 -2.97
CA VAL A 125 -4.73 13.76 -4.21
C VAL A 125 -4.03 15.10 -4.01
N GLY A 126 -2.73 15.13 -4.29
CA GLY A 126 -1.86 16.27 -4.05
C GLY A 126 -1.23 16.29 -2.66
N GLY A 127 -1.68 15.44 -1.74
CA GLY A 127 -1.10 15.29 -0.41
C GLY A 127 0.28 14.64 -0.47
N THR A 128 1.14 15.00 0.48
CA THR A 128 2.45 14.39 0.69
C THR A 128 2.46 13.68 2.04
N PRO A 129 3.32 12.68 2.24
CA PRO A 129 3.51 12.04 3.54
C PRO A 129 4.01 13.05 4.55
N ASP A 130 3.64 12.89 5.84
CA ASP A 130 4.11 13.86 6.82
C ASP A 130 5.64 13.83 6.87
N THR A 131 6.22 15.00 7.14
CA THR A 131 7.64 15.07 7.46
C THR A 131 7.83 14.52 8.87
N PRO A 132 8.82 13.65 9.10
CA PRO A 132 9.20 13.26 10.45
C PRO A 132 9.60 14.47 11.32
#